data_AF-A0A2G9QK68-F1
#
_entry.id   AF-A0A2G9QK68-F1
#
_cell.length_a   1.000
_cell.length_b   1.000
_cell.length_c   1.000
_cell.angle_alpha   90.00
_cell.angle_beta   90.00
_cell.angle_gamma   90.00
#
_symmetry.space_group_name_H-M   'P 1'
#
loop_
_entity.id
_entity.type
_entity.pdbx_description
1 polymer ?
#
loop_
_entity_poly.entity_id
_entity_poly.type
_entity_poly.pdbx_seq_one_letter_code
_entity_poly.pdbx_strand_id
1 'polypeptide(L)'
;TLGLGQQWKGGDVARTVGGGQKVRWLKEELEKVHEQEDLIVMFVDSYDVVLAGSPIELLWKFQQFDHKVVFSAEGFCWPDWSLAEKYPAVGNGKRFLNSGGKFSAVPPPDFLKVHLIFSILHTALVFTPSVLLQIPLDPSRPPPLLKVLLCLFSFYTPCMFRIPLLCLLSSPDIGFIGYVPQLYDIVQLWKFKDDDDDQLFYTKVYLDEELRNLNGAIDEFTCIILRLCPSADEVIMKFDKNKVRARNMAFDTIPVVIHGNGPTKLQLNYLSNYVPNAWTHEGGCEICDEDLLDISEVEVRAEPPPPFPQLYFGVYRIV
;
A
#
# COMPACT_ATOMS: atom_id res chain seq x y z
N THR A 1 -3.85 -10.87 -14.01
CA THR A 1 -3.04 -11.15 -12.81
C THR A 1 -1.93 -12.12 -13.18
N LEU A 2 -0.67 -11.77 -12.88
CA LEU A 2 0.50 -12.59 -13.21
C LEU A 2 0.88 -13.49 -12.04
N GLY A 3 1.40 -14.69 -12.32
CA GLY A 3 1.91 -15.59 -11.28
C GLY A 3 0.85 -16.35 -10.47
N LEU A 4 -0.44 -16.26 -10.82
CA LEU A 4 -1.49 -17.02 -10.13
C LEU A 4 -1.23 -18.53 -10.24
N GLY A 5 -1.22 -19.22 -9.09
CA GLY A 5 -0.92 -20.66 -9.01
C GLY A 5 0.56 -21.02 -9.18
N GLN A 6 1.45 -20.05 -9.39
CA GLN A 6 2.89 -20.28 -9.45
C GLN A 6 3.53 -20.13 -8.07
N GLN A 7 4.63 -20.86 -7.84
CA GLN A 7 5.41 -20.72 -6.63
C GLN A 7 6.19 -19.38 -6.64
N TRP A 8 6.08 -18.64 -5.54
CA TRP A 8 6.91 -17.46 -5.30
C TRP A 8 8.38 -17.84 -5.09
N LYS A 9 9.25 -17.29 -5.93
CA LYS A 9 10.72 -17.42 -5.91
C LYS A 9 11.42 -16.08 -5.76
N GLY A 10 10.68 -14.99 -5.60
CA GLY A 10 11.24 -13.65 -5.53
C GLY A 10 11.88 -13.25 -4.19
N GLY A 11 12.27 -14.23 -3.36
CA GLY A 11 12.89 -14.00 -2.05
C GLY A 11 11.91 -13.64 -0.93
N ASP A 12 12.43 -13.45 0.28
CA ASP A 12 11.66 -12.96 1.44
C ASP A 12 11.60 -11.44 1.43
N VAL A 13 10.77 -10.95 0.53
CA VAL A 13 10.54 -9.54 0.25
C VAL A 13 10.14 -8.69 1.45
N ALA A 14 9.57 -9.31 2.49
CA ALA A 14 9.23 -8.64 3.72
C ALA A 14 10.42 -8.31 4.61
N ARG A 15 11.54 -9.01 4.39
CA ARG A 15 12.73 -8.93 5.23
C ARG A 15 13.93 -8.37 4.49
N THR A 16 14.03 -8.63 3.19
CA THR A 16 15.18 -8.27 2.36
C THR A 16 14.75 -7.74 1.00
N VAL A 17 15.74 -7.34 0.21
CA VAL A 17 15.60 -7.11 -1.23
C VAL A 17 15.02 -8.33 -1.96
N GLY A 18 14.43 -8.10 -3.13
CA GLY A 18 13.90 -9.16 -3.99
C GLY A 18 12.84 -8.67 -4.98
N GLY A 19 11.95 -9.56 -5.39
CA GLY A 19 10.81 -9.21 -6.27
C GLY A 19 11.09 -9.31 -7.77
N GLY A 20 12.32 -9.61 -8.19
CA GLY A 20 12.72 -9.77 -9.59
C GLY A 20 11.86 -10.74 -10.41
N GLN A 21 11.26 -11.74 -9.76
CA GLN A 21 10.29 -12.64 -10.38
C GLN A 21 9.14 -11.90 -11.07
N LYS A 22 8.70 -10.77 -10.51
CA LYS A 22 7.66 -9.91 -11.10
C LYS A 22 8.12 -9.31 -12.44
N VAL A 23 9.37 -8.87 -12.52
CA VAL A 23 9.95 -8.32 -13.76
C VAL A 23 10.01 -9.40 -14.84
N ARG A 24 10.42 -10.62 -14.48
CA ARG A 24 10.40 -11.75 -15.42
C ARG A 24 8.99 -12.06 -15.93
N TRP A 25 7.98 -12.13 -15.05
CA TRP A 25 6.60 -12.36 -15.48
C TRP A 25 6.07 -11.22 -16.36
N LEU A 26 6.39 -9.97 -16.02
CA LEU A 26 5.99 -8.83 -16.83
C LEU A 26 6.64 -8.89 -18.21
N LYS A 27 7.92 -9.24 -18.28
CA LYS A 27 8.66 -9.46 -19.54
C LYS A 27 7.97 -10.50 -20.43
N GLU A 28 7.60 -11.65 -19.86
CA GLU A 28 6.89 -12.71 -20.58
C GLU A 28 5.52 -12.25 -21.12
N GLU A 29 4.81 -11.36 -20.43
CA GLU A 29 3.53 -10.83 -20.92
C GLU A 29 3.68 -9.72 -21.95
N LEU A 30 4.62 -8.79 -21.75
CA LEU A 30 4.83 -7.70 -22.69
C LEU A 30 5.31 -8.22 -24.05
N GLU A 31 6.00 -9.36 -24.10
CA GLU A 31 6.34 -10.06 -25.35
C GLU A 31 5.12 -10.32 -26.24
N LYS A 32 3.94 -10.58 -25.66
CA LYS A 32 2.73 -10.91 -26.43
C LYS A 32 2.06 -9.69 -27.06
N VAL A 33 2.39 -8.50 -26.56
CA VAL A 33 1.70 -7.25 -26.91
C VAL A 33 2.66 -6.15 -27.37
N HIS A 34 3.96 -6.43 -27.49
CA HIS A 34 5.01 -5.43 -27.75
C HIS A 34 4.82 -4.63 -29.05
N GLU A 35 4.12 -5.19 -30.05
CA GLU A 35 3.79 -4.51 -31.31
C GLU A 35 2.64 -3.49 -31.19
N GLN A 36 1.95 -3.41 -30.05
CA GLN A 36 0.83 -2.48 -29.85
C GLN A 36 1.33 -1.12 -29.36
N GLU A 37 1.62 -0.22 -30.30
CA GLU A 37 2.22 1.09 -30.01
C GLU A 37 1.36 2.00 -29.11
N ASP A 38 0.04 1.94 -29.25
CA ASP A 38 -0.90 2.78 -28.50
C ASP A 38 -1.37 2.15 -27.18
N LEU A 39 -0.95 0.91 -26.88
CA LEU A 39 -1.38 0.23 -25.66
C LEU A 39 -0.63 0.80 -24.45
N ILE A 40 -1.39 1.26 -23.45
CA ILE A 40 -0.86 1.75 -22.18
C ILE A 40 -1.10 0.70 -21.11
N VAL A 41 -0.05 0.37 -20.35
CA VAL A 41 -0.10 -0.59 -19.25
C VAL A 41 0.28 0.13 -17.96
N MET A 42 -0.53 -0.09 -16.92
CA MET A 42 -0.20 0.26 -15.54
C MET A 42 0.15 -1.03 -14.79
N PHE A 43 1.36 -1.08 -14.24
CA PHE A 43 1.82 -2.16 -13.38
C PHE A 43 1.76 -1.69 -11.93
N VAL A 44 1.02 -2.43 -11.10
CA VAL A 44 0.85 -2.20 -9.67
C VAL A 44 0.81 -3.54 -8.95
N ASP A 45 1.17 -3.55 -7.67
CA ASP A 45 0.90 -4.71 -6.81
C ASP A 45 -0.61 -4.86 -6.54
N SER A 46 -0.98 -6.00 -5.97
CA SER A 46 -2.39 -6.38 -5.80
C SER A 46 -2.84 -6.56 -4.36
N TYR A 47 -1.94 -6.86 -3.43
CA TYR A 47 -2.33 -7.21 -2.05
C TYR A 47 -2.61 -6.00 -1.16
N ASP A 48 -2.02 -4.86 -1.50
CA ASP A 48 -1.99 -3.65 -0.69
C ASP A 48 -2.16 -2.40 -1.57
N VAL A 49 -2.97 -2.54 -2.61
CA VAL A 49 -3.28 -1.47 -3.55
C VAL A 49 -4.79 -1.35 -3.71
N VAL A 50 -5.29 -0.11 -3.69
CA VAL A 50 -6.69 0.23 -3.95
C VAL A 50 -6.78 1.19 -5.11
N LEU A 51 -7.63 0.90 -6.08
CA LEU A 51 -7.96 1.81 -7.17
C LEU A 51 -9.06 2.79 -6.71
N ALA A 52 -8.72 4.08 -6.68
CA ALA A 52 -9.60 5.17 -6.27
C ALA A 52 -10.16 5.97 -7.45
N GLY A 53 -9.42 6.05 -8.57
CA GLY A 53 -9.80 6.83 -9.75
C GLY A 53 -10.38 6.00 -10.89
N SER A 54 -10.92 6.68 -11.91
CA SER A 54 -11.38 6.01 -13.14
C SER A 54 -10.23 5.82 -14.14
N PRO A 55 -10.32 4.87 -15.08
CA PRO A 55 -9.34 4.74 -16.15
C PRO A 55 -9.21 6.01 -17.01
N ILE A 56 -10.29 6.76 -17.20
CA ILE A 56 -10.26 8.03 -17.96
C ILE A 56 -9.43 9.08 -17.23
N GLU A 57 -9.63 9.21 -15.91
CA GLU A 57 -8.84 10.13 -15.07
C GLU A 57 -7.36 9.73 -15.05
N LEU A 58 -7.08 8.42 -14.98
CA LEU A 58 -5.74 7.86 -15.04
C LEU A 58 -5.02 8.28 -16.32
N LEU A 59 -5.65 8.03 -17.47
CA LEU A 59 -5.08 8.36 -18.78
C LEU A 59 -4.89 9.87 -18.95
N TRP A 60 -5.87 10.67 -18.53
CA TRP A 60 -5.75 12.12 -18.58
C TRP A 60 -4.55 12.63 -17.78
N LYS A 61 -4.37 12.14 -16.55
CA LYS A 61 -3.20 12.49 -15.72
C LYS A 61 -1.89 12.02 -16.30
N PHE A 62 -1.83 10.78 -16.78
CA PHE A 62 -0.65 10.23 -17.42
C PHE A 62 -0.21 11.09 -18.61
N GLN A 63 -1.16 11.54 -19.44
CA GLN A 63 -0.88 12.45 -20.55
C GLN A 63 -0.33 13.81 -20.11
N GLN A 64 -0.69 14.32 -18.92
CA GLN A 64 -0.14 15.59 -18.41
C GLN A 64 1.35 15.53 -18.09
N PHE A 65 1.92 14.33 -17.89
CA PHE A 65 3.36 14.20 -17.67
C PHE A 65 4.16 14.46 -18.95
N ASP A 66 3.58 14.27 -20.14
CA ASP A 66 4.30 14.34 -21.41
C ASP A 66 5.52 13.39 -21.48
N HIS A 67 5.40 12.22 -20.86
CA HIS A 67 6.41 11.16 -20.84
C HIS A 67 5.82 9.82 -21.28
N LYS A 68 6.68 8.92 -21.75
CA LYS A 68 6.25 7.59 -22.24
C LYS A 68 6.05 6.58 -21.12
N VAL A 69 6.74 6.76 -20.00
CA VAL A 69 6.70 5.95 -18.78
C VAL A 69 6.76 6.88 -17.58
N VAL A 70 5.89 6.66 -16.59
CA VAL A 70 5.86 7.39 -15.33
C VAL A 70 5.96 6.38 -14.19
N PHE A 71 7.00 6.51 -13.37
CA PHE A 71 7.22 5.72 -12.17
C PHE A 71 6.62 6.40 -10.95
N SER A 72 6.10 5.62 -10.01
CA SER A 72 5.71 6.12 -8.70
C SER A 72 6.93 6.65 -7.93
N ALA A 73 6.70 7.70 -7.15
CA ALA A 73 7.74 8.41 -6.41
C ALA A 73 7.72 8.09 -4.91
N GLU A 74 8.88 8.20 -4.27
CA GLU A 74 9.02 8.16 -2.81
C GLU A 74 10.03 9.15 -2.24
N GLY A 75 9.97 9.32 -0.92
CA GLY A 75 10.85 10.20 -0.17
C GLY A 75 12.23 9.62 0.15
N PHE A 76 12.46 8.31 -0.09
CA PHE A 76 13.70 7.63 0.28
C PHE A 76 14.39 6.98 -0.92
N CYS A 77 15.72 7.05 -0.96
CA CYS A 77 16.51 6.32 -1.96
C CYS A 77 16.85 4.93 -1.42
N TRP A 78 16.17 3.91 -1.94
CA TRP A 78 16.33 2.51 -1.54
C TRP A 78 16.49 1.62 -2.80
N PRO A 79 17.19 0.47 -2.73
CA PRO A 79 17.97 -0.04 -1.60
C PRO A 79 19.34 0.62 -1.45
N ASP A 80 19.84 1.25 -2.51
CA ASP A 80 21.16 1.88 -2.53
C ASP A 80 21.04 3.40 -2.40
N TRP A 81 21.24 3.89 -1.17
CA TRP A 81 21.18 5.31 -0.83
C TRP A 81 22.29 6.14 -1.50
N SER A 82 23.40 5.51 -1.92
CA SER A 82 24.50 6.21 -2.60
C SER A 82 24.09 6.74 -3.98
N LEU A 83 22.98 6.23 -4.53
CA LEU A 83 22.43 6.67 -5.81
C LEU A 83 21.64 7.99 -5.70
N ALA A 84 21.37 8.48 -4.49
CA ALA A 84 20.54 9.68 -4.27
C ALA A 84 21.08 10.93 -4.98
N GLU A 85 22.40 11.07 -5.10
CA GLU A 85 23.02 12.21 -5.78
C GLU A 85 22.83 12.18 -7.30
N LYS A 86 22.58 10.99 -7.89
CA LYS A 86 22.38 10.83 -9.33
C LYS A 86 20.96 11.16 -9.79
N TYR A 87 19.99 11.19 -8.87
CA TYR A 87 18.63 11.59 -9.18
C TYR A 87 18.60 13.09 -9.54
N PRO A 88 17.76 13.53 -10.50
CA PRO A 88 17.51 14.94 -10.72
C PRO A 88 17.07 15.63 -9.42
N ALA A 89 17.43 16.90 -9.24
CA ALA A 89 16.94 17.69 -8.13
C ALA A 89 15.46 18.04 -8.36
N VAL A 90 14.63 17.86 -7.33
CA VAL A 90 13.22 18.23 -7.34
C VAL A 90 13.00 19.35 -6.33
N GLY A 91 12.17 20.33 -6.67
CA GLY A 91 11.94 21.51 -5.82
C GLY A 91 11.09 21.16 -4.60
N ASN A 92 9.80 20.92 -4.84
CA ASN A 92 8.86 20.39 -3.85
C ASN A 92 8.29 19.11 -4.44
N GLY A 93 8.51 17.95 -3.80
CA GLY A 93 8.06 16.68 -4.35
C GLY A 93 8.84 15.49 -3.80
N LYS A 94 8.36 14.29 -4.12
CA LYS A 94 9.06 13.03 -3.84
C LYS A 94 10.07 12.79 -4.96
N ARG A 95 11.34 12.54 -4.60
CA ARG A 95 12.47 12.57 -5.56
C ARG A 95 12.83 11.21 -6.17
N PHE A 96 12.62 10.14 -5.42
CA PHE A 96 13.23 8.85 -5.72
C PHE A 96 12.22 7.90 -6.35
N LEU A 97 12.69 7.02 -7.25
CA LEU A 97 11.86 5.98 -7.82
C LEU A 97 11.49 4.99 -6.73
N ASN A 98 10.21 4.63 -6.67
CA ASN A 98 9.74 3.67 -5.70
C ASN A 98 9.61 2.27 -6.28
N SER A 99 10.12 1.29 -5.53
CA SER A 99 9.46 -0.01 -5.46
C SER A 99 9.52 -0.78 -4.14
N GLY A 100 9.09 -0.17 -3.04
CA GLY A 100 8.81 -0.86 -1.78
C GLY A 100 9.88 -0.83 -0.72
N GLY A 101 10.82 0.12 -0.79
CA GLY A 101 11.77 0.37 0.29
C GLY A 101 11.12 0.54 1.68
N LYS A 102 11.67 -0.17 2.67
CA LYS A 102 11.23 -0.14 4.06
C LYS A 102 11.80 1.07 4.83
N PHE A 103 10.98 1.62 5.72
CA PHE A 103 11.39 2.48 6.83
C PHE A 103 12.12 1.66 7.91
N SER A 104 13.46 1.72 7.95
CA SER A 104 14.22 1.43 9.18
C SER A 104 14.58 2.77 9.82
N ALA A 105 13.73 3.28 10.70
CA ALA A 105 14.16 4.32 11.63
C ALA A 105 15.21 3.71 12.56
N VAL A 106 16.48 4.00 12.31
CA VAL A 106 17.48 4.06 13.39
C VAL A 106 17.32 5.45 13.98
N PRO A 107 16.69 5.62 15.17
CA PRO A 107 16.66 6.93 15.79
C PRO A 107 18.09 7.36 16.15
N PRO A 108 18.41 8.67 16.09
CA PRO A 108 19.69 9.18 16.59
C PRO A 108 19.90 8.77 18.06
N PRO A 109 21.16 8.66 18.51
CA PRO A 109 21.55 7.99 19.76
C PRO A 109 21.02 8.62 21.07
N ASP A 110 20.28 9.72 21.00
CA ASP A 110 19.92 10.54 22.16
C ASP A 110 18.50 10.30 22.70
N PHE A 111 17.79 9.27 22.25
CA PHE A 111 16.45 8.94 22.75
C PHE A 111 16.46 7.81 23.79
N LEU A 112 16.20 8.18 25.04
CA LEU A 112 16.03 7.27 26.17
C LEU A 112 14.78 6.40 25.97
N LYS A 113 14.96 5.08 25.77
CA LYS A 113 13.86 4.11 25.77
C LYS A 113 13.43 3.82 27.20
N VAL A 114 12.23 4.24 27.59
CA VAL A 114 11.58 3.76 28.82
C VAL A 114 10.72 2.55 28.46
N HIS A 115 11.17 1.35 28.86
CA HIS A 115 10.34 0.14 28.82
C HIS A 115 9.51 0.07 30.10
N LEU A 116 8.20 0.30 30.00
CA LEU A 116 7.26 -0.13 31.03
C LEU A 116 6.96 -1.62 30.82
N ILE A 117 7.57 -2.46 31.65
CA ILE A 117 7.26 -3.90 31.72
C ILE A 117 6.01 -4.06 32.60
N PHE A 118 4.90 -4.46 31.99
CA PHE A 118 3.79 -5.06 32.73
C PHE A 118 3.88 -6.58 32.60
N SER A 119 4.13 -7.25 33.72
CA SER A 119 4.01 -8.71 33.84
C SER A 119 2.61 -9.04 34.34
N ILE A 120 1.79 -9.69 33.51
CA ILE A 120 0.58 -10.39 33.96
C ILE A 120 0.55 -11.75 33.26
N LEU A 121 0.48 -12.80 34.08
CA LEU A 121 0.46 -14.20 33.70
C LEU A 121 -0.80 -14.60 32.92
N HIS A 122 -0.57 -15.44 31.90
CA HIS A 122 -1.45 -16.43 31.26
C HIS A 122 -2.63 -15.97 30.39
N THR A 123 -2.46 -16.30 29.09
CA THR A 123 -3.49 -16.60 28.07
C THR A 123 -4.41 -15.47 27.62
N ALA A 124 -3.87 -14.58 26.77
CA ALA A 124 -4.42 -14.17 25.47
C ALA A 124 -3.72 -12.87 25.05
N LEU A 125 -2.94 -12.92 23.96
CA LEU A 125 -2.29 -11.77 23.36
C LEU A 125 -3.33 -10.89 22.68
N VAL A 126 -3.56 -9.68 23.21
CA VAL A 126 -4.20 -8.57 22.50
C VAL A 126 -3.23 -7.39 22.55
N PHE A 127 -2.67 -7.01 21.41
CA PHE A 127 -2.01 -5.72 21.22
C PHE A 127 -3.08 -4.67 20.90
N THR A 128 -3.12 -3.59 21.67
CA THR A 128 -3.83 -2.34 21.32
C THR A 128 -2.79 -1.27 20.95
N PRO A 129 -3.11 -0.31 20.06
CA PRO A 129 -2.17 0.73 19.67
C PRO A 129 -1.97 1.74 20.81
N SER A 130 -0.72 2.12 21.03
CA SER A 130 -0.33 3.14 22.00
C SER A 130 -0.88 4.50 21.59
N VAL A 131 -1.70 5.11 22.47
CA VAL A 131 -2.06 6.54 22.37
C VAL A 131 -0.92 7.36 22.97
N LEU A 132 -0.25 8.17 22.15
CA LEU A 132 0.73 9.14 22.62
C LEU A 132 -0.01 10.36 23.19
N LEU A 133 -0.20 10.43 24.51
CA LEU A 133 -0.72 11.62 25.17
C LEU A 133 0.45 12.52 25.59
N GLN A 134 0.65 13.64 24.89
CA GLN A 134 1.56 14.70 25.35
C GLN A 134 0.83 15.58 26.37
N ILE A 135 1.23 15.52 27.64
CA ILE A 135 0.82 16.50 28.66
C ILE A 135 2.09 17.21 29.16
N PRO A 136 2.18 18.55 29.08
CA PRO A 136 3.26 19.30 29.72
C PRO A 136 3.08 19.24 31.25
N LEU A 137 4.09 18.75 31.96
CA LEU A 137 4.11 18.71 33.42
C LEU A 137 4.68 20.03 33.97
N ASP A 138 3.83 20.82 34.63
CA ASP A 138 4.23 21.93 35.49
C ASP A 138 4.60 21.37 36.89
N PRO A 139 5.86 21.48 37.33
CA PRO A 139 6.32 20.90 38.60
C PRO A 139 5.78 21.61 39.85
N SER A 140 5.02 22.71 39.70
CA SER A 140 4.49 23.49 40.81
C SER A 140 3.06 23.12 41.24
N ARG A 141 2.39 22.16 40.58
CA ARG A 141 1.02 21.75 40.93
C ARG A 141 0.89 20.26 41.27
N PRO A 142 0.14 19.88 42.31
CA PRO A 142 -0.23 18.48 42.53
C PRO A 142 -1.18 17.99 41.43
N PRO A 143 -1.17 16.69 41.09
CA PRO A 143 -1.91 16.15 39.95
C PRO A 143 -3.42 16.25 40.16
N PRO A 144 -4.22 16.58 39.13
CA PRO A 144 -5.67 16.57 39.24
C PRO A 144 -6.19 15.13 39.27
N LEU A 145 -7.18 14.87 40.14
CA LEU A 145 -8.00 13.67 40.14
C LEU A 145 -8.83 13.63 38.84
N LEU A 146 -8.34 12.92 37.83
CA LEU A 146 -9.06 12.73 36.57
C LEU A 146 -10.14 11.65 36.75
N LYS A 147 -11.39 12.07 36.95
CA LYS A 147 -12.57 11.20 36.76
C LYS A 147 -12.77 11.00 35.26
N VAL A 148 -12.45 9.82 34.74
CA VAL A 148 -12.79 9.43 33.36
C VAL A 148 -14.22 8.89 33.36
N LEU A 149 -15.13 9.61 32.70
CA LEU A 149 -16.46 9.15 32.35
C LEU A 149 -16.34 8.28 31.09
N LEU A 150 -16.62 6.98 31.20
CA LEU A 150 -16.81 6.10 30.04
C LEU A 150 -18.11 6.49 29.32
N CYS A 151 -18.00 7.22 28.22
CA CYS A 151 -19.04 7.25 27.20
C CYS A 151 -18.77 6.13 26.20
N LEU A 152 -19.49 5.02 26.35
CA LEU A 152 -19.63 3.99 25.33
C LEU A 152 -20.47 4.56 24.18
N PHE A 153 -19.85 4.88 23.05
CA PHE A 153 -20.56 4.94 21.78
C PHE A 153 -20.20 3.71 20.96
N SER A 154 -21.19 2.83 20.86
CA SER A 154 -21.25 1.64 20.03
C SER A 154 -21.39 2.05 18.57
N PHE A 155 -20.43 1.64 17.74
CA PHE A 155 -20.69 1.23 16.35
C PHE A 155 -19.75 0.05 16.07
N TYR A 156 -20.29 -1.15 16.31
CA TYR A 156 -19.72 -2.42 15.91
C TYR A 156 -20.08 -2.68 14.45
N THR A 157 -19.08 -2.74 13.57
CA THR A 157 -19.16 -3.45 12.29
C THR A 157 -18.25 -4.68 12.38
N PRO A 158 -18.78 -5.91 12.28
CA PRO A 158 -17.99 -7.14 12.36
C PRO A 158 -17.72 -7.65 10.94
N CYS A 159 -16.81 -7.02 10.23
CA CYS A 159 -16.31 -7.53 8.94
C CYS A 159 -14.79 -7.46 8.94
N MET A 160 -14.12 -8.26 9.78
CA MET A 160 -12.68 -8.50 9.64
C MET A 160 -12.25 -9.65 10.55
N PHE A 161 -12.36 -10.90 10.10
CA PHE A 161 -11.50 -11.98 10.58
C PHE A 161 -11.33 -13.05 9.52
N ARG A 162 -10.59 -12.72 8.46
CA ARG A 162 -9.80 -13.69 7.68
C ARG A 162 -8.78 -13.00 6.80
N ILE A 163 -7.87 -12.26 7.43
CA ILE A 163 -6.54 -12.05 6.87
C ILE A 163 -5.60 -12.85 7.78
N PRO A 164 -4.98 -13.95 7.31
CA PRO A 164 -4.01 -14.66 8.13
C PRO A 164 -2.93 -13.67 8.57
N LEU A 165 -2.53 -13.76 9.84
CA LEU A 165 -1.49 -12.95 10.51
C LEU A 165 -0.13 -12.93 9.77
N LEU A 166 -0.02 -13.69 8.66
CA LEU A 166 1.08 -13.73 7.72
C LEU A 166 1.10 -12.56 6.71
N CYS A 167 0.05 -11.73 6.60
CA CYS A 167 -0.02 -10.59 5.67
C CYS A 167 0.68 -9.31 6.17
N LEU A 168 1.47 -9.39 7.25
CA LEU A 168 2.42 -8.32 7.63
C LEU A 168 3.71 -8.35 6.79
N LEU A 169 3.77 -9.21 5.78
CA LEU A 169 4.92 -9.39 4.90
C LEU A 169 4.78 -8.44 3.69
N SER A 170 5.42 -7.27 3.79
CA SER A 170 5.52 -6.26 2.74
C SER A 170 6.29 -6.78 1.53
N SER A 171 5.71 -6.74 0.33
CA SER A 171 6.43 -7.01 -0.93
C SER A 171 7.22 -5.75 -1.35
N PRO A 172 8.28 -5.84 -2.20
CA PRO A 172 8.73 -4.72 -2.97
C PRO A 172 7.57 -4.34 -3.89
N ASP A 173 7.35 -3.05 -4.01
CA ASP A 173 6.05 -2.46 -4.28
C ASP A 173 6.17 -1.52 -5.50
N ILE A 174 6.35 -2.06 -6.72
CA ILE A 174 6.56 -1.24 -7.94
C ILE A 174 5.21 -0.76 -8.46
N GLY A 175 5.07 0.56 -8.59
CA GLY A 175 3.99 1.19 -9.35
C GLY A 175 4.55 2.00 -10.53
N PHE A 176 4.12 1.70 -11.76
CA PHE A 176 4.37 2.55 -12.93
C PHE A 176 3.27 2.43 -13.98
N ILE A 177 3.21 3.40 -14.88
CA ILE A 177 2.35 3.41 -16.06
C ILE A 177 3.15 3.82 -17.28
N GLY A 178 2.91 3.20 -18.43
CA GLY A 178 3.61 3.58 -19.66
C GLY A 178 3.08 2.88 -20.90
N TYR A 179 3.56 3.34 -22.05
CA TYR A 179 3.30 2.69 -23.34
C TYR A 179 4.06 1.37 -23.44
N VAL A 180 3.42 0.37 -24.04
CA VAL A 180 3.93 -0.99 -24.11
C VAL A 180 5.31 -1.11 -24.78
N PRO A 181 5.61 -0.44 -25.91
CA PRO A 181 6.95 -0.55 -26.52
C PRO A 181 8.06 -0.12 -25.58
N GLN A 182 7.89 1.00 -24.87
CA GLN A 182 8.90 1.51 -23.94
C GLN A 182 9.02 0.61 -22.70
N LEU A 183 7.91 0.11 -22.18
CA LEU A 183 7.94 -0.84 -21.08
C LEU A 183 8.62 -2.15 -21.49
N TYR A 184 8.36 -2.62 -22.71
CA TYR A 184 8.97 -3.82 -23.28
C TYR A 184 10.49 -3.65 -23.39
N ASP A 185 10.97 -2.55 -23.97
CA ASP A 185 12.40 -2.25 -24.06
C ASP A 185 13.07 -2.24 -22.67
N ILE A 186 12.43 -1.63 -21.68
CA ILE A 186 12.93 -1.60 -20.30
C ILE A 186 13.05 -3.02 -19.74
N VAL A 187 12.00 -3.83 -19.77
CA VAL A 187 12.04 -5.17 -19.16
C VAL A 187 12.96 -6.13 -19.92
N GLN A 188 13.28 -5.87 -21.20
CA GLN A 188 14.29 -6.65 -21.92
C GLN A 188 15.69 -6.50 -21.33
N LEU A 189 15.98 -5.37 -20.65
CA LEU A 189 17.25 -5.16 -19.93
C LEU A 189 17.41 -6.06 -18.70
N TRP A 190 16.32 -6.68 -18.23
CA TRP A 190 16.36 -7.61 -17.10
C TRP A 190 17.17 -8.88 -17.45
N LYS A 191 18.33 -9.01 -16.79
CA LYS A 191 19.26 -10.16 -16.91
C LYS A 191 19.55 -10.80 -15.54
N PHE A 192 18.69 -10.53 -14.57
CA PHE A 192 18.86 -10.85 -13.15
C PHE A 192 18.00 -12.05 -12.74
N LYS A 193 18.18 -12.54 -11.52
CA LYS A 193 17.49 -13.70 -10.94
C LYS A 193 16.15 -13.31 -10.33
N ASP A 194 15.28 -14.30 -10.13
CA ASP A 194 13.96 -14.07 -9.54
C ASP A 194 14.04 -13.38 -8.16
N ASP A 195 15.08 -13.64 -7.37
CA ASP A 195 15.33 -13.07 -6.04
C ASP A 195 16.18 -11.79 -6.03
N ASP A 196 16.58 -11.29 -7.19
CA ASP A 196 17.24 -9.98 -7.29
C ASP A 196 16.21 -8.85 -7.12
N ASP A 197 16.72 -7.68 -6.72
CA ASP A 197 15.90 -6.52 -6.37
C ASP A 197 15.32 -5.83 -7.60
N ASP A 198 13.99 -5.79 -7.66
CA ASP A 198 13.27 -5.13 -8.75
C ASP A 198 13.43 -3.59 -8.67
N GLN A 199 13.51 -3.00 -7.47
CA GLN A 199 13.72 -1.54 -7.27
C GLN A 199 15.03 -1.07 -7.83
N LEU A 200 16.10 -1.78 -7.48
CA LEU A 200 17.44 -1.43 -7.89
C LEU A 200 17.58 -1.51 -9.41
N PHE A 201 16.87 -2.44 -10.05
CA PHE A 201 16.82 -2.53 -11.50
C PHE A 201 16.17 -1.28 -12.12
N TYR A 202 14.92 -0.95 -11.76
CA TYR A 202 14.25 0.22 -12.32
C TYR A 202 14.94 1.53 -11.95
N THR A 203 15.52 1.62 -10.75
CA THR A 203 16.37 2.75 -10.33
C THR A 203 17.55 2.92 -11.27
N LYS A 204 18.28 1.86 -11.59
CA LYS A 204 19.42 1.93 -12.51
C LYS A 204 18.99 2.31 -13.93
N VAL A 205 17.85 1.81 -14.39
CA VAL A 205 17.27 2.20 -15.69
C VAL A 205 16.90 3.68 -15.71
N TYR A 206 16.26 4.19 -14.65
CA TYR A 206 15.87 5.60 -14.56
C TYR A 206 17.06 6.56 -14.39
N LEU A 207 18.14 6.10 -13.75
CA LEU A 207 19.35 6.91 -13.55
C LEU A 207 20.25 6.97 -14.78
N ASP A 208 20.01 6.12 -15.78
CA ASP A 208 20.63 6.24 -17.10
C ASP A 208 20.02 7.46 -17.83
N GLU A 209 20.84 8.47 -18.11
CA GLU A 209 20.35 9.73 -18.67
C GLU A 209 19.77 9.58 -20.08
N GLU A 210 20.32 8.68 -20.89
CA GLU A 210 19.82 8.46 -22.25
C GLU A 210 18.44 7.79 -22.20
N LEU A 211 18.29 6.75 -21.38
CA LEU A 211 17.01 6.05 -21.21
C LEU A 211 15.96 6.95 -20.54
N ARG A 212 16.35 7.77 -19.55
CA ARG A 212 15.45 8.70 -18.86
C ARG A 212 14.91 9.76 -19.81
N ASN A 213 15.78 10.43 -20.56
CA ASN A 213 15.40 11.52 -21.45
C ASN A 213 14.47 11.05 -22.58
N LEU A 214 14.58 9.78 -22.98
CA LEU A 214 13.73 9.20 -24.01
C LEU A 214 12.37 8.75 -23.47
N ASN A 215 12.32 8.23 -22.24
CA ASN A 215 11.19 7.40 -21.82
C ASN A 215 10.56 7.75 -20.47
N GLY A 216 11.29 8.29 -19.48
CA GLY A 216 10.88 8.17 -18.07
C GLY A 216 10.72 9.46 -17.28
N ALA A 217 9.64 9.54 -16.49
CA ALA A 217 9.44 10.53 -15.43
C ALA A 217 9.04 9.88 -14.10
N ILE A 218 9.08 10.69 -13.04
CA ILE A 218 8.64 10.32 -11.69
C ILE A 218 7.35 11.10 -11.36
N ASP A 219 6.38 10.42 -10.74
CA ASP A 219 5.16 11.03 -10.19
C ASP A 219 5.45 11.80 -8.89
N GLU A 220 6.24 12.87 -8.99
CA GLU A 220 6.81 13.62 -7.86
C GLU A 220 5.75 14.14 -6.87
N PHE A 221 4.55 14.44 -7.39
CA PHE A 221 3.43 15.01 -6.62
C PHE A 221 2.34 13.97 -6.27
N THR A 222 2.58 12.68 -6.53
CA THR A 222 1.64 11.58 -6.24
C THR A 222 0.26 11.76 -6.89
N CYS A 223 0.23 12.28 -8.11
CA CYS A 223 -0.98 12.57 -8.88
C CYS A 223 -1.69 11.30 -9.33
N ILE A 224 -0.93 10.25 -9.67
CA ILE A 224 -1.40 8.96 -10.15
C ILE A 224 -1.35 7.95 -9.00
N ILE A 225 -0.17 7.73 -8.42
CA ILE A 225 0.04 6.71 -7.38
C ILE A 225 0.46 7.40 -6.08
N LEU A 226 -0.43 7.35 -5.09
CA LEU A 226 -0.15 7.78 -3.72
C LEU A 226 0.34 6.61 -2.90
N ARG A 227 1.41 6.84 -2.15
CA ARG A 227 1.94 5.90 -1.16
C ARG A 227 1.63 6.39 0.24
N LEU A 228 1.12 5.48 1.08
CA LEU A 228 0.80 5.81 2.46
C LEU A 228 2.05 5.86 3.35
N CYS A 229 3.11 5.11 3.08
CA CYS A 229 4.35 5.23 3.85
C CYS A 229 5.39 6.07 3.07
N PRO A 230 5.93 7.17 3.63
CA PRO A 230 5.69 7.71 4.98
C PRO A 230 4.52 8.71 5.08
N SER A 231 3.83 9.01 3.97
CA SER A 231 2.89 10.14 3.83
C SER A 231 1.47 9.91 4.38
N ALA A 232 1.27 9.02 5.35
CA ALA A 232 -0.07 8.65 5.81
C ALA A 232 -0.79 9.82 6.51
N ASP A 233 -0.02 10.70 7.14
CA ASP A 233 -0.46 11.95 7.77
C ASP A 233 -0.82 13.05 6.76
N GLU A 234 -0.34 12.94 5.52
CA GLU A 234 -0.68 13.86 4.43
C GLU A 234 -2.04 13.51 3.77
N VAL A 235 -2.70 12.42 4.18
CA VAL A 235 -3.85 11.85 3.46
C VAL A 235 -5.15 12.02 4.23
N ILE A 236 -6.16 12.57 3.56
CA ILE A 236 -7.53 12.66 4.08
C ILE A 236 -8.54 12.02 3.13
N MET A 237 -9.68 11.59 3.67
CA MET A 237 -10.81 11.14 2.84
C MET A 237 -11.63 12.34 2.36
N LYS A 238 -11.86 12.39 1.05
CA LYS A 238 -12.77 13.30 0.36
C LYS A 238 -14.05 12.52 0.01
N PHE A 239 -15.13 12.86 0.70
CA PHE A 239 -16.46 12.31 0.42
C PHE A 239 -17.15 13.11 -0.68
N ASP A 240 -17.70 12.38 -1.64
CA ASP A 240 -18.69 12.81 -2.61
C ASP A 240 -19.98 12.00 -2.37
N LYS A 241 -21.07 12.33 -3.06
CA LYS A 241 -22.39 11.70 -2.86
C LYS A 241 -22.33 10.17 -2.91
N ASN A 242 -21.73 9.66 -3.97
CA ASN A 242 -21.64 8.22 -4.29
C ASN A 242 -20.19 7.74 -4.47
N LYS A 243 -19.22 8.47 -3.93
CA LYS A 243 -17.80 8.12 -4.08
C LYS A 243 -16.96 8.69 -2.95
N VAL A 244 -15.98 7.92 -2.48
CA VAL A 244 -14.95 8.39 -1.55
C VAL A 244 -13.60 8.33 -2.25
N ARG A 245 -12.76 9.35 -2.05
CA ARG A 245 -11.39 9.43 -2.58
C ARG A 245 -10.41 9.76 -1.47
N ALA A 246 -9.14 9.38 -1.64
CA ALA A 246 -8.06 9.98 -0.89
C ALA A 246 -7.67 11.33 -1.52
N ARG A 247 -7.31 12.31 -0.69
CA ARG A 247 -6.65 13.57 -1.10
C ARG A 247 -5.32 13.67 -0.37
N ASN A 248 -4.25 13.90 -1.11
CA ASN A 248 -2.96 14.29 -0.56
C ASN A 248 -2.99 15.80 -0.29
N MET A 249 -2.89 16.18 0.98
CA MET A 249 -2.92 17.57 1.46
C MET A 249 -1.61 18.31 1.23
N ALA A 250 -0.47 17.60 1.09
CA ALA A 250 0.83 18.22 0.90
C ALA A 250 0.98 18.82 -0.51
N PHE A 251 0.41 18.15 -1.52
CA PHE A 251 0.49 18.58 -2.93
C PHE A 251 -0.86 19.00 -3.52
N ASP A 252 -1.92 18.93 -2.72
CA ASP A 252 -3.29 19.15 -3.15
C ASP A 252 -3.71 18.27 -4.35
N THR A 253 -3.41 16.97 -4.27
CA THR A 253 -3.70 16.01 -5.34
C THR A 253 -4.74 14.97 -4.91
N ILE A 254 -5.46 14.39 -5.87
CA ILE A 254 -6.42 13.31 -5.63
C ILE A 254 -5.93 12.08 -6.40
N PRO A 255 -5.14 11.18 -5.81
CA PRO A 255 -4.53 10.04 -6.52
C PRO A 255 -5.54 9.06 -7.11
N VAL A 256 -5.13 8.35 -8.16
CA VAL A 256 -5.92 7.28 -8.79
C VAL A 256 -5.68 5.94 -8.10
N VAL A 257 -4.46 5.70 -7.62
CA VAL A 257 -4.04 4.47 -6.96
C VAL A 257 -3.56 4.83 -5.56
N ILE A 258 -3.97 4.05 -4.55
CA ILE A 258 -3.49 4.17 -3.17
C ILE A 258 -2.73 2.90 -2.83
N HIS A 259 -1.48 3.05 -2.42
CA HIS A 259 -0.59 1.96 -2.06
C HIS A 259 -0.29 1.99 -0.56
N GLY A 260 -0.72 0.96 0.16
CA GLY A 260 -0.44 0.75 1.58
C GLY A 260 0.93 0.15 1.85
N ASN A 261 2.00 0.69 1.27
CA ASN A 261 3.34 0.10 1.35
C ASN A 261 3.91 0.04 2.79
N GLY A 262 4.80 -0.92 3.03
CA GLY A 262 5.47 -1.07 4.33
C GLY A 262 4.48 -1.23 5.51
N PRO A 263 4.64 -0.49 6.63
CA PRO A 263 3.82 -0.64 7.82
C PRO A 263 2.44 0.02 7.74
N THR A 264 1.95 0.38 6.55
CA THR A 264 0.70 1.14 6.36
C THR A 264 -0.50 0.31 5.89
N LYS A 265 -0.40 -1.02 5.98
CA LYS A 265 -1.48 -1.96 5.59
C LYS A 265 -2.79 -1.68 6.33
N LEU A 266 -2.72 -1.39 7.64
CA LEU A 266 -3.90 -1.09 8.44
C LEU A 266 -4.56 0.23 8.04
N GLN A 267 -3.77 1.24 7.67
CA GLN A 267 -4.26 2.51 7.14
C GLN A 267 -4.94 2.31 5.79
N LEU A 268 -4.39 1.44 4.94
CA LEU A 268 -5.04 1.07 3.68
C LEU A 268 -6.36 0.34 3.94
N ASN A 269 -6.39 -0.63 4.86
CA ASN A 269 -7.63 -1.33 5.24
C ASN A 269 -8.69 -0.35 5.74
N TYR A 270 -8.29 0.70 6.47
CA TYR A 270 -9.21 1.75 6.89
C TYR A 270 -9.78 2.52 5.69
N LEU A 271 -8.93 2.94 4.74
CA LEU A 271 -9.35 3.66 3.54
C LEU A 271 -10.23 2.80 2.62
N SER A 272 -9.91 1.51 2.47
CA SER A 272 -10.63 0.59 1.58
C SER A 272 -12.05 0.26 2.03
N ASN A 273 -12.38 0.51 3.31
CA ASN A 273 -13.78 0.43 3.77
C ASN A 273 -14.69 1.48 3.13
N TYR A 274 -14.11 2.50 2.49
CA TYR A 274 -14.83 3.61 1.88
C TYR A 274 -14.50 3.74 0.39
N VAL A 275 -13.21 3.76 0.06
CA VAL A 275 -12.70 4.05 -1.28
C VAL A 275 -12.79 2.81 -2.19
N PRO A 276 -13.25 2.94 -3.45
CA PRO A 276 -13.89 4.12 -4.02
C PRO A 276 -15.37 4.25 -3.68
N ASN A 277 -16.05 3.13 -3.43
CA ASN A 277 -17.51 3.07 -3.22
C ASN A 277 -17.93 1.95 -2.26
N ALA A 278 -17.00 1.35 -1.50
CA ALA A 278 -17.32 0.29 -0.54
C ALA A 278 -18.35 0.76 0.50
N TRP A 279 -18.21 2.01 0.94
CA TRP A 279 -19.23 2.72 1.71
C TRP A 279 -19.35 4.17 1.25
N THR A 280 -20.57 4.64 1.00
CA THR A 280 -20.88 6.00 0.58
C THR A 280 -22.00 6.61 1.44
N HIS A 281 -22.12 7.94 1.43
CA HIS A 281 -23.12 8.63 2.25
C HIS A 281 -24.55 8.33 1.81
N GLU A 282 -24.82 8.31 0.49
CA GLU A 282 -26.16 8.05 -0.06
C GLU A 282 -26.43 6.55 -0.23
N GLY A 283 -25.42 5.75 -0.63
CA GLY A 283 -25.57 4.31 -0.89
C GLY A 283 -25.40 3.41 0.33
N GLY A 284 -24.82 3.92 1.42
CA GLY A 284 -24.37 3.07 2.52
C GLY A 284 -23.28 2.12 2.07
N CYS A 285 -23.26 0.90 2.59
CA CYS A 285 -22.30 -0.13 2.21
C CYS A 285 -22.74 -0.86 0.95
N GLU A 286 -21.91 -0.85 -0.11
CA GLU A 286 -22.22 -1.46 -1.41
C GLU A 286 -21.69 -2.90 -1.55
N ILE A 287 -20.78 -3.32 -0.65
CA ILE A 287 -20.13 -4.64 -0.67
C ILE A 287 -20.50 -5.52 0.54
N CYS A 288 -21.46 -5.10 1.35
CA CYS A 288 -21.79 -5.79 2.60
C CYS A 288 -22.43 -7.17 2.40
N ASP A 289 -22.96 -7.42 1.21
CA ASP A 289 -23.57 -8.69 0.86
C ASP A 289 -22.60 -9.64 0.13
N GLU A 290 -21.35 -9.20 -0.10
CA GLU A 290 -20.28 -10.06 -0.63
C GLU A 290 -19.91 -11.14 0.38
N ASP A 291 -19.66 -12.36 -0.10
CA ASP A 291 -19.31 -13.53 0.71
C ASP A 291 -20.30 -13.87 1.85
N LEU A 292 -21.56 -13.43 1.75
CA LEU A 292 -22.61 -13.88 2.65
C LEU A 292 -22.82 -15.38 2.46
N LEU A 293 -22.58 -16.12 3.54
CA LEU A 293 -22.96 -17.52 3.65
C LEU A 293 -24.35 -17.59 4.29
N ASP A 294 -25.31 -18.14 3.54
CA ASP A 294 -26.58 -18.53 4.14
C ASP A 294 -26.32 -19.70 5.10
N ILE A 295 -26.51 -19.45 6.40
CA ILE A 295 -26.30 -20.43 7.46
C ILE A 295 -27.17 -21.68 7.25
N SER A 296 -28.34 -21.54 6.60
CA SER A 296 -29.23 -22.67 6.29
C SER A 296 -28.66 -23.59 5.20
N GLU A 297 -27.76 -23.09 4.36
CA GLU A 297 -27.11 -23.82 3.27
C GLU A 297 -25.73 -24.39 3.67
N VAL A 298 -25.25 -24.08 4.88
CA VAL A 298 -23.99 -24.65 5.39
C VAL A 298 -24.21 -26.11 5.73
N GLU A 299 -23.83 -26.99 4.80
CA GLU A 299 -23.74 -28.43 5.07
C GLU A 299 -22.68 -28.68 6.15
N VAL A 300 -23.10 -29.26 7.29
CA VAL A 300 -22.18 -29.82 8.29
C VAL A 300 -21.51 -31.03 7.65
N ARG A 301 -20.39 -30.81 6.96
CA ARG A 301 -19.65 -31.88 6.29
C ARG A 301 -19.35 -33.00 7.29
N ALA A 302 -19.74 -34.23 6.92
CA ALA A 302 -19.37 -35.47 7.63
C ALA A 302 -17.92 -35.90 7.36
N GLU A 303 -17.03 -34.95 7.07
CA GLU A 303 -15.59 -35.20 7.02
C GLU A 303 -15.01 -35.10 8.44
N PRO A 304 -13.88 -35.75 8.74
CA PRO A 304 -13.26 -35.62 10.05
C PRO A 304 -13.12 -34.14 10.40
N PRO A 305 -13.55 -33.72 11.61
CA PRO A 305 -13.60 -32.32 11.96
C PRO A 305 -12.20 -31.71 11.77
N PRO A 306 -12.12 -30.47 11.23
CA PRO A 306 -10.85 -29.77 11.15
C PRO A 306 -10.20 -29.74 12.55
N PRO A 307 -8.85 -29.66 12.63
CA PRO A 307 -8.12 -29.67 13.90
C PRO A 307 -8.45 -28.50 14.84
N PHE A 308 -9.33 -27.58 14.40
CA PHE A 308 -9.76 -26.39 15.14
C PHE A 308 -11.28 -26.21 15.00
N PRO A 309 -11.97 -25.70 16.04
CA PRO A 309 -13.40 -25.40 15.97
C PRO A 309 -13.69 -24.32 14.92
N GLN A 310 -14.73 -24.53 14.12
CA GLN A 310 -15.24 -23.52 13.19
C GLN A 310 -16.20 -22.59 13.95
N LEU A 311 -16.01 -21.28 13.80
CA LEU A 311 -16.85 -20.26 14.39
C LEU A 311 -17.44 -19.41 13.28
N TYR A 312 -18.77 -19.37 13.21
CA TYR A 312 -19.53 -18.52 12.29
C TYR A 312 -20.03 -17.30 13.07
N PHE A 313 -19.76 -16.10 12.58
CA PHE A 313 -20.29 -14.86 13.14
C PHE A 313 -21.43 -14.36 12.25
N GLY A 314 -22.63 -14.27 12.80
CA GLY A 314 -23.77 -13.66 12.15
C GLY A 314 -23.85 -12.17 12.50
N VAL A 315 -23.83 -11.31 11.50
CA VAL A 315 -24.01 -9.86 11.67
C VAL A 315 -25.37 -9.51 11.11
N TYR A 316 -26.28 -9.04 11.95
CA TYR A 316 -27.59 -8.59 11.51
C TYR A 316 -27.55 -7.11 11.19
N ARG A 317 -27.96 -6.76 9.97
CA ARG A 317 -28.25 -5.37 9.60
C ARG A 317 -29.62 -5.00 10.17
N ILE A 318 -29.65 -4.01 11.06
CA ILE A 318 -30.90 -3.33 11.40
C ILE A 318 -31.18 -2.37 10.24
N VAL A 319 -32.19 -2.72 9.44
CA VAL A 319 -32.72 -1.86 8.37
C VAL A 319 -33.70 -0.87 8.99
#